data_AF-A0A0G4MTY2-F1
#
_entry.id   AF-A0A0G4MTY2-F1
#
_cell.length_a   1.000
_cell.length_b   1.000
_cell.length_c   1.000
_cell.angle_alpha   90.00
_cell.angle_beta   90.00
_cell.angle_gamma   90.00
#
_symmetry.space_group_name_H-M   'P 1'
#
loop_
_entity.id
_entity.type
_entity.pdbx_description
1 polymer ?
#
loop_
_entity_poly.entity_id
_entity_poly.type
_entity_poly.pdbx_seq_one_letter_code
_entity_poly.pdbx_strand_id
1 'polypeptide(L)'
;IVAQPESRELLALCLKKLRGLNKVRVIDASFVWTEPHSKRIKVKITIQDEVQDGVLLQQAFEAIYVVAYAQCPECAKSFTAHG
;
A
#
# COMPACT_ATOMS: atom_id res chain seq x y z
N ILE A 1 -4.85 4.30 13.01
CA ILE A 1 -4.73 5.08 11.77
C ILE A 1 -5.96 4.79 10.94
N VAL A 2 -6.82 5.79 10.74
CA VAL A 2 -7.96 5.70 9.83
C VAL A 2 -7.50 6.33 8.52
N ALA A 3 -7.32 5.53 7.47
CA ALA A 3 -6.91 6.04 6.17
C ALA A 3 -8.11 6.00 5.22
N GLN A 4 -8.48 7.15 4.66
CA GLN A 4 -9.52 7.21 3.64
C GLN A 4 -9.03 6.52 2.35
N PRO A 5 -9.93 5.92 1.54
CA PRO A 5 -9.58 5.41 0.23
C PRO A 5 -8.90 6.53 -0.60
N GLU A 6 -7.85 6.18 -1.34
CA GLU A 6 -7.05 7.09 -2.18
C GLU A 6 -6.29 8.20 -1.43
N SER A 7 -6.16 8.11 -0.11
CA SER A 7 -5.39 9.08 0.68
C SER A 7 -3.87 8.83 0.64
N ARG A 8 -3.10 9.91 0.86
CA ARG A 8 -1.63 9.85 1.02
C ARG A 8 -1.21 8.93 2.17
N GLU A 9 -2.02 8.83 3.22
CA GLU A 9 -1.79 7.95 4.35
C GLU A 9 -1.93 6.46 3.98
N LEU A 10 -2.92 6.12 3.14
CA LEU A 10 -3.09 4.76 2.63
C LEU A 10 -1.92 4.36 1.74
N LEU A 11 -1.42 5.28 0.91
CA LEU A 11 -0.24 5.06 0.09
C LEU A 11 0.99 4.79 0.96
N ALA A 12 1.22 5.58 2.00
CA ALA A 12 2.33 5.37 2.94
C ALA A 12 2.23 4.01 3.66
N LEU A 13 1.02 3.58 4.02
CA LEU A 13 0.78 2.24 4.59
C LEU A 13 1.08 1.12 3.59
N CYS A 14 0.66 1.26 2.33
CA CYS A 14 0.98 0.32 1.26
C CYS A 14 2.49 0.19 1.05
N LEU A 15 3.21 1.31 0.94
CA LEU A 15 4.67 1.32 0.79
C LEU A 15 5.38 0.62 1.96
N LYS A 16 4.94 0.86 3.20
CA LYS A 16 5.51 0.21 4.40
C LYS A 16 5.33 -1.31 4.42
N LYS A 17 4.32 -1.86 3.75
CA LYS A 17 4.08 -3.31 3.70
C LYS A 17 4.97 -4.04 2.71
N LEU A 18 5.56 -3.34 1.75
CA LEU A 18 6.43 -3.94 0.74
C LEU A 18 7.84 -4.16 1.32
N ARG A 19 8.36 -5.37 1.13
CA ARG A 19 9.72 -5.73 1.57
C ARG A 19 10.76 -5.13 0.63
N GLY A 20 11.91 -4.74 1.17
CA GLY A 20 13.06 -4.29 0.37
C GLY A 20 13.03 -2.82 -0.04
N LEU A 21 11.93 -2.11 0.21
CA LEU A 21 11.78 -0.69 -0.11
C LEU A 21 12.73 0.24 0.65
N ASN A 22 13.32 -0.21 1.77
CA ASN A 22 14.34 0.56 2.50
C ASN A 22 15.72 0.52 1.80
N LYS A 23 15.93 -0.36 0.82
CA LYS A 23 17.19 -0.49 0.08
C LYS A 23 17.23 0.34 -1.19
N VAL A 24 16.07 0.82 -1.64
CA VAL A 24 15.91 1.54 -2.90
C VAL A 24 15.26 2.89 -2.63
N ARG A 25 15.49 3.87 -3.51
CA ARG A 25 14.88 5.19 -3.38
C ARG A 25 13.54 5.21 -4.11
N VAL A 26 12.46 5.57 -3.41
CA VAL A 26 11.16 5.82 -4.08
C VAL A 26 11.18 7.19 -4.74
N ILE A 27 10.85 7.23 -6.02
CA ILE A 27 10.77 8.46 -6.82
C ILE A 27 9.33 8.93 -6.94
N ASP A 28 8.43 8.01 -7.29
CA ASP A 28 7.02 8.29 -7.47
C ASP A 28 6.18 7.12 -6.97
N ALA A 29 4.99 7.43 -6.46
CA ALA A 29 3.99 6.42 -6.17
C ALA A 29 2.61 7.02 -6.37
N SER A 30 1.77 6.31 -7.12
CA SER A 30 0.43 6.78 -7.49
C SER A 30 -0.57 5.63 -7.49
N PHE A 31 -1.83 5.93 -7.20
CA PHE A 31 -2.92 4.98 -7.35
C PHE A 31 -3.25 4.80 -8.83
N VAL A 32 -3.41 3.55 -9.25
CA VAL A 32 -3.93 3.22 -10.58
C VAL A 32 -5.40 2.92 -10.42
N TRP A 33 -6.23 3.56 -11.25
CA TRP A 33 -7.66 3.29 -11.24
C TRP A 33 -7.92 1.79 -11.47
N THR A 34 -8.75 1.23 -10.60
CA THR A 34 -9.20 -0.16 -10.68
C THR A 34 -10.71 -0.17 -10.60
N GLU A 35 -11.32 -1.16 -11.25
CA GLU A 35 -12.77 -1.31 -11.25
C GLU A 35 -13.36 -1.35 -9.83
N PRO A 36 -14.37 -0.52 -9.51
CA PRO A 36 -14.89 -0.33 -8.15
C PRO A 36 -15.37 -1.61 -7.45
N HIS A 37 -15.70 -2.65 -8.21
CA HIS A 37 -16.21 -3.92 -7.66
C HIS A 37 -15.10 -4.92 -7.35
N SER A 38 -13.88 -4.70 -7.83
CA SER A 38 -12.78 -5.66 -7.72
C SER A 38 -12.25 -5.81 -6.29
N LYS A 39 -12.59 -4.92 -5.34
CA LYS A 39 -12.01 -4.86 -3.99
C LYS A 39 -10.47 -4.90 -4.01
N ARG A 40 -9.88 -4.34 -5.07
CA ARG A 40 -8.45 -4.31 -5.31
C ARG A 40 -8.01 -2.86 -5.34
N ILE A 41 -6.87 -2.58 -4.75
CA ILE A 41 -6.18 -1.30 -4.83
C ILE A 41 -4.90 -1.57 -5.60
N LYS A 42 -4.75 -0.96 -6.78
CA LYS A 42 -3.50 -1.03 -7.55
C LYS A 42 -2.70 0.24 -7.29
N VAL A 43 -1.42 0.07 -6.95
CA VAL A 43 -0.48 1.17 -6.73
C VAL A 43 0.68 0.98 -7.67
N LYS A 44 0.98 1.98 -8.48
CA LYS A 44 2.19 2.03 -9.31
C LYS A 44 3.27 2.73 -8.52
N ILE A 45 4.44 2.12 -8.45
CA ILE A 45 5.57 2.60 -7.66
C ILE A 45 6.78 2.65 -8.59
N THR A 46 7.45 3.78 -8.61
CA THR A 46 8.68 4.00 -9.35
C THR A 46 9.82 4.12 -8.35
N ILE A 47 10.77 3.19 -8.43
CA ILE A 47 11.98 3.18 -7.62
C ILE A 47 13.19 3.57 -8.47
N GLN A 48 14.22 4.05 -7.79
CA GLN A 48 15.55 4.25 -8.31
C GLN A 48 16.53 3.50 -7.42
N ASP A 49 17.42 2.74 -8.05
CA ASP A 49 18.50 2.05 -7.38
C ASP A 49 19.82 2.31 -8.11
N GLU A 50 20.92 2.31 -7.38
CA GLU A 50 22.25 2.43 -7.97
C GLU A 50 22.78 1.03 -8.28
N VAL A 51 22.99 0.75 -9.56
CA VAL A 51 23.63 -0.50 -10.00
C VAL A 51 25.14 -0.31 -10.15
N GLN A 52 25.85 -1.35 -10.58
CA GLN A 52 27.31 -1.30 -10.71
C GLN A 52 27.79 -0.08 -11.53
N ASP A 53 28.94 0.46 -11.12
CA ASP A 53 29.61 1.59 -11.78
C ASP A 53 28.86 2.94 -11.69
N GLY A 54 28.03 3.13 -10.66
CA GLY A 54 27.34 4.40 -10.42
C GLY A 54 26.19 4.68 -11.40
N VAL A 55 25.78 3.67 -12.18
CA VAL A 55 24.64 3.76 -13.09
C VAL A 55 23.35 3.74 -12.26
N LEU A 56 22.50 4.74 -12.45
CA LEU A 56 21.20 4.82 -11.77
C LEU A 56 20.13 4.12 -12.62
N LEU A 57 19.58 3.03 -12.09
CA LEU A 57 18.47 2.31 -12.71
C LEU A 57 17.15 2.79 -12.11
N GLN A 58 16.23 3.23 -12.97
CA GLN A 58 14.85 3.52 -12.59
C GLN A 58 13.93 2.41 -13.07
N GLN A 59 13.13 1.85 -12.16
CA GLN A 59 12.18 0.79 -12.48
C GLN A 59 10.82 1.09 -11.88
N ALA A 60 9.78 0.93 -12.70
CA ALA A 60 8.40 1.01 -12.25
C ALA A 60 7.80 -0.39 -12.11
N PHE A 61 7.04 -0.61 -11.04
CA PHE A 61 6.28 -1.84 -10.82
C PHE A 61 4.90 -1.53 -10.26
N GLU A 62 3.98 -2.48 -10.43
CA GLU A 62 2.62 -2.35 -9.92
C GLU A 62 2.40 -3.34 -8.76
N ALA A 63 1.95 -2.83 -7.62
CA ALA A 63 1.53 -3.64 -6.48
C ALA A 63 0.00 -3.70 -6.42
N ILE A 64 -0.56 -4.90 -6.32
CA ILE A 64 -1.99 -5.12 -6.17
C ILE A 64 -2.29 -5.55 -4.74
N TYR A 65 -3.11 -4.77 -4.05
CA TYR A 65 -3.61 -5.09 -2.71
C TYR A 65 -5.06 -5.53 -2.80
N VAL A 66 -5.41 -6.62 -2.11
CA VAL A 66 -6.80 -7.07 -1.95
C VAL A 66 -7.33 -6.53 -0.62
N VAL A 67 -8.46 -5.83 -0.66
CA VAL A 67 -9.13 -5.30 0.51
C VAL A 67 -10.00 -6.40 1.12
N ALA A 68 -9.62 -6.86 2.31
CA ALA A 68 -10.44 -7.74 3.14
C ALA A 68 -11.20 -6.91 4.18
N TYR A 69 -12.52 -7.06 4.22
CA TYR A 69 -13.32 -6.47 5.29
C TYR A 69 -13.13 -7.30 6.56
N ALA A 70 -12.72 -6.63 7.64
CA ALA A 70 -12.64 -7.22 8.97
C ALA A 70 -13.28 -6.26 9.97
N GLN A 71 -13.97 -6.82 10.95
CA GLN A 71 -14.54 -6.04 12.04
C GLN A 71 -13.40 -5.57 12.96
N CYS A 72 -13.44 -4.31 13.38
CA CYS A 72 -12.41 -3.80 14.26
C CYS A 72 -12.46 -4.55 15.61
N PRO A 73 -11.32 -4.93 16.21
CA PRO A 73 -11.31 -5.73 17.44
C PRO A 73 -11.96 -5.01 18.63
N GLU A 74 -11.95 -3.68 18.65
CA GLU A 74 -12.70 -2.88 19.64
C GLU A 74 -14.22 -2.95 19.41
N CYS A 75 -14.65 -3.00 18.14
CA CYS A 75 -16.05 -3.13 17.73
C CYS A 75 -16.60 -4.55 17.98
N ALA A 76 -15.73 -5.56 17.94
CA ALA A 76 -16.08 -6.94 18.26
C ALA A 76 -16.26 -7.15 19.78
N LYS A 77 -15.47 -6.42 20.60
CA LYS A 77 -15.54 -6.50 22.08
C LYS A 77 -16.83 -5.91 22.65
N SER A 78 -17.42 -4.92 22.00
CA SER A 78 -18.71 -4.35 22.41
C SER A 78 -19.93 -5.26 22.12
N PHE A 79 -19.72 -6.45 21.53
CA PHE A 79 -20.78 -7.42 21.22
C PHE A 79 -20.76 -8.67 22.11
N THR A 80 -20.11 -8.63 23.28
CA THR A 80 -20.45 -9.56 24.36
C THR A 80 -21.58 -8.97 25.17
N ALA A 81 -22.79 -9.49 24.94
CA ALA A 81 -23.94 -9.27 25.79
C ALA A 81 -23.53 -9.46 27.26
N HIS A 82 -23.77 -8.45 28.08
CA HIS A 82 -23.79 -8.60 29.54
C HIS A 82 -24.67 -9.82 29.87
N GLY A 83 -24.03 -10.88 30.37
CA GLY A 83 -24.70 -11.98 31.06
C GLY A 83 -24.81 -11.66 32.54
#